data_AF-A0A8T2W9S6-F1
#
_entry.id   AF-A0A8T2W9S6-F1
#
_cell.length_a   1.000
_cell.length_b   1.000
_cell.length_c   1.000
_cell.angle_alpha   90.00
_cell.angle_beta   90.00
_cell.angle_gamma   90.00
#
_symmetry.space_group_name_H-M   'P 1'
#
loop_
_entity.id
_entity.type
_entity.pdbx_description
1 polymer ?
#
loop_
_entity_poly.entity_id
_entity_poly.type
_entity_poly.pdbx_seq_one_letter_code
_entity_poly.pdbx_strand_id
1 'polypeptide(L)'
;MDQAHADQLESIPGWSWDPLADNWEANYGALFEYVAEHNRIPPRSHPTLGSWVSTQRTAYKAWQARLHGETEKYKGVKEYMDQERARKLQLVPGWKWDMRDLKLSIY
;
A
#
# COMPACT_ATOMS: atom_id res chain seq x y z
N MET A 1 28.08 20.38 -8.94
CA MET A 1 26.85 19.68 -8.47
C MET A 1 27.13 18.21 -8.68
N ASP A 2 27.71 17.56 -7.68
CA ASP A 2 28.30 16.23 -7.85
C ASP A 2 27.26 15.14 -7.57
N GLN A 3 26.78 14.52 -8.66
CA GLN A 3 25.86 13.37 -8.63
C GLN A 3 26.48 12.09 -8.03
N ALA A 4 27.79 12.10 -7.74
CA ALA A 4 28.54 10.93 -7.26
C ALA A 4 28.20 10.47 -5.82
N HIS A 5 27.43 11.24 -5.05
CA HIS A 5 27.10 10.88 -3.66
C HIS A 5 25.90 9.95 -3.51
N ALA A 6 25.01 9.86 -4.52
CA ALA A 6 23.82 9.02 -4.45
C ALA A 6 24.17 7.53 -4.64
N ASP A 7 25.02 7.22 -5.62
CA ASP A 7 25.38 5.86 -6.00
C ASP A 7 26.16 5.10 -4.91
N GLN A 8 26.89 5.82 -4.05
CA GLN A 8 27.67 5.21 -2.98
C GLN A 8 26.82 4.66 -1.83
N LEU A 9 25.62 5.21 -1.64
CA LEU A 9 24.71 4.79 -0.57
C LEU A 9 23.89 3.56 -0.99
N GLU A 10 23.60 3.38 -2.28
CA GLU A 10 22.92 2.20 -2.83
C GLU A 10 23.76 0.91 -2.74
N SER A 11 25.08 1.03 -2.58
CA SER A 11 26.00 -0.11 -2.48
C SER A 11 26.06 -0.74 -1.07
N ILE A 12 25.37 -0.20 -0.07
CA ILE A 12 25.39 -0.76 1.29
C ILE A 12 24.37 -1.90 1.39
N PRO A 13 24.78 -3.15 1.69
CA PRO A 13 23.85 -4.25 1.84
C PRO A 13 22.88 -3.98 3.01
N GLY A 14 21.58 -3.90 2.71
CA GLY A 14 20.53 -3.60 3.69
C GLY A 14 20.28 -2.11 3.94
N TRP A 15 20.94 -1.21 3.20
CA TRP A 15 20.60 0.21 3.22
C TRP A 15 19.39 0.49 2.33
N SER A 16 18.43 1.21 2.89
CA SER A 16 17.28 1.74 2.19
C SER A 16 17.08 3.19 2.57
N TRP A 17 16.81 4.01 1.56
CA TRP A 17 16.42 5.40 1.77
C TRP A 17 15.05 5.54 2.43
N ASP A 18 14.20 4.52 2.30
CA ASP A 18 12.91 4.42 2.99
C ASP A 18 12.60 2.94 3.31
N PRO A 19 13.06 2.42 4.46
CA PRO A 19 12.78 1.05 4.89
C PRO A 19 11.27 0.73 4.99
N LEU A 20 10.43 1.75 5.16
CA LEU A 20 8.97 1.57 5.16
C LEU A 20 8.45 1.38 3.74
N ALA A 21 8.99 2.09 2.75
CA ALA A 21 8.66 1.87 1.34
C ALA A 21 9.11 0.49 0.87
N ASP A 22 10.32 0.04 1.24
CA ASP A 22 10.79 -1.29 0.86
C ASP A 22 9.93 -2.40 1.46
N ASN A 23 9.57 -2.27 2.73
CA ASN A 23 8.64 -3.19 3.37
C ASN A 23 7.25 -3.14 2.71
N TRP A 24 6.82 -1.97 2.22
CA TRP A 24 5.56 -1.85 1.48
C TRP A 24 5.61 -2.61 0.15
N GLU A 25 6.66 -2.42 -0.65
CA GLU A 25 6.83 -3.11 -1.94
C GLU A 25 6.95 -4.63 -1.75
N ALA A 26 7.66 -5.08 -0.72
CA ALA A 26 7.76 -6.52 -0.40
C ALA A 26 6.40 -7.12 -0.04
N ASN A 27 5.61 -6.45 0.80
CA ASN A 27 4.26 -6.90 1.16
C ASN A 27 3.29 -6.81 -0.03
N TYR A 28 3.47 -5.83 -0.91
CA TYR A 28 2.72 -5.71 -2.16
C TYR A 28 2.99 -6.90 -3.10
N GLY A 29 4.26 -7.26 -3.29
CA GLY A 29 4.63 -8.44 -4.08
C GLY A 29 4.03 -9.72 -3.51
N ALA A 30 4.17 -9.93 -2.19
CA ALA A 30 3.59 -11.08 -1.50
C ALA A 30 2.05 -11.11 -1.58
N LEU A 31 1.37 -9.95 -1.54
CA LEU A 31 -0.06 -9.87 -1.78
C LEU A 31 -0.41 -10.28 -3.22
N PHE A 32 0.34 -9.79 -4.20
CA PHE A 32 0.09 -10.10 -5.61
C PHE A 32 0.26 -11.60 -5.89
N GLU A 33 1.32 -12.21 -5.38
CA GLU A 33 1.56 -13.66 -5.47
C GLU A 33 0.45 -14.46 -4.79
N TYR A 34 0.06 -14.09 -3.57
CA TYR A 34 -1.03 -14.74 -2.84
C TYR A 34 -2.35 -14.70 -3.63
N VAL A 35 -2.65 -13.56 -4.23
CA VAL A 35 -3.86 -13.38 -5.04
C VAL A 35 -3.78 -14.18 -6.34
N ALA A 36 -2.62 -14.23 -6.99
CA ALA A 36 -2.42 -15.03 -8.20
C ALA A 36 -2.60 -16.54 -7.91
N GLU A 37 -2.14 -17.01 -6.74
CA GLU A 37 -2.25 -18.42 -6.35
C GLU A 37 -3.66 -18.78 -5.86
N HIS A 38 -4.26 -17.94 -5.00
CA HIS A 38 -5.50 -18.27 -4.31
C HIS A 38 -6.76 -17.61 -4.91
N ASN A 39 -6.62 -16.73 -5.90
CA ASN A 39 -7.69 -15.94 -6.52
C ASN A 39 -8.53 -15.14 -5.51
N ARG A 40 -7.95 -14.76 -4.37
CA ARG A 40 -8.62 -14.02 -3.31
C ARG A 40 -7.63 -13.19 -2.49
N ILE A 41 -8.13 -12.09 -1.92
CA ILE A 41 -7.37 -11.29 -0.96
C ILE A 41 -7.14 -12.10 0.33
N PRO A 42 -5.93 -12.06 0.92
CA PRO A 42 -5.64 -12.79 2.15
C PRO A 42 -6.59 -12.35 3.28
N PRO A 43 -7.11 -13.31 4.06
CA PRO A 43 -8.00 -13.01 5.17
C PRO A 43 -7.23 -12.27 6.27
N ARG A 44 -7.95 -11.59 7.17
CA ARG A 44 -7.34 -10.89 8.32
C ARG A 44 -6.54 -11.82 9.25
N SER A 45 -6.88 -13.10 9.27
CA SER A 45 -6.16 -14.14 10.02
C SER A 45 -4.81 -14.53 9.38
N HIS A 46 -4.51 -14.07 8.17
CA HIS A 46 -3.23 -14.35 7.53
C HIS A 46 -2.09 -13.70 8.33
N PRO A 47 -1.08 -14.47 8.77
CA PRO A 47 -0.11 -14.04 9.78
C PRO A 47 0.71 -12.81 9.37
N THR A 48 1.04 -12.70 8.08
CA THR A 48 1.85 -11.59 7.53
C THR A 48 0.98 -10.52 6.86
N LEU A 49 0.22 -10.91 5.84
CA LEU A 49 -0.53 -9.98 4.99
C LEU A 49 -1.87 -9.52 5.56
N GLY A 50 -2.49 -10.25 6.50
CA GLY A 50 -3.85 -9.94 6.97
C GLY A 50 -3.94 -8.60 7.72
N SER A 51 -2.95 -8.35 8.59
CA SER A 51 -2.80 -7.06 9.28
C SER A 51 -2.42 -5.96 8.28
N TRP A 52 -1.46 -6.23 7.39
CA TRP A 52 -0.99 -5.25 6.40
C TRP A 52 -2.11 -4.77 5.47
N VAL A 53 -2.93 -5.68 4.92
CA VAL A 53 -4.11 -5.33 4.10
C VAL A 53 -5.09 -4.45 4.87
N SER A 54 -5.29 -4.71 6.17
CA SER A 54 -6.16 -3.90 7.02
C SER A 54 -5.59 -2.48 7.23
N THR A 55 -4.27 -2.38 7.38
CA THR A 55 -3.57 -1.09 7.46
C THR A 55 -3.71 -0.30 6.16
N GLN A 56 -3.50 -0.92 4.99
CA GLN A 56 -3.66 -0.25 3.69
C GLN A 56 -5.08 0.30 3.51
N ARG A 57 -6.12 -0.47 3.86
CA ARG A 57 -7.52 -0.01 3.82
C ARG A 57 -7.78 1.19 4.73
N THR A 58 -7.17 1.20 5.92
CA THR A 58 -7.31 2.31 6.87
C THR A 58 -6.56 3.54 6.38
N ALA A 59 -5.35 3.36 5.84
CA ALA A 59 -4.55 4.42 5.26
C ALA A 59 -5.23 5.08 4.05
N TYR A 60 -5.88 4.30 3.18
CA TYR A 60 -6.69 4.84 2.09
C TYR A 60 -7.86 5.68 2.57
N LYS A 61 -8.63 5.22 3.55
CA LYS A 61 -9.72 6.01 4.15
C LYS A 61 -9.22 7.30 4.81
N ALA A 62 -8.08 7.22 5.50
CA ALA A 62 -7.44 8.38 6.09
C ALA A 62 -6.99 9.39 5.02
N TRP A 63 -6.43 8.90 3.92
CA TRP A 63 -6.06 9.73 2.77
C TRP A 63 -7.27 10.40 2.13
N GLN A 64 -8.34 9.65 1.86
CA GLN A 64 -9.59 10.22 1.35
C GLN A 64 -10.20 11.27 2.30
N ALA A 65 -10.26 10.98 3.61
CA ALA A 65 -10.79 11.92 4.59
C ALA A 65 -9.97 13.22 4.64
N ARG A 66 -8.63 13.14 4.50
CA ARG A 66 -7.77 14.32 4.40
C ARG A 66 -8.05 15.15 3.14
N LEU A 67 -8.32 14.51 2.01
CA LEU A 67 -8.72 15.23 0.78
C LEU A 67 -10.06 15.98 0.96
N HIS A 68 -10.95 15.48 1.81
CA HIS A 68 -12.24 16.11 2.11
C HIS A 68 -12.20 17.05 3.33
N GLY A 69 -11.01 17.32 3.91
CA GLY A 69 -10.86 18.21 5.06
C GLY A 69 -11.23 17.60 6.42
N GLU A 70 -11.47 16.29 6.48
CA GLU A 70 -11.85 15.54 7.69
C GLU A 70 -10.63 14.84 8.33
N THR A 71 -9.66 15.62 8.80
CA THR A 71 -8.37 15.07 9.26
C THR A 71 -8.40 14.52 10.69
N GLU A 72 -9.35 14.96 11.51
CA GLU A 72 -9.38 14.67 12.95
C GLU A 72 -9.57 13.17 13.25
N LYS A 73 -10.35 12.49 12.40
CA LYS A 73 -10.71 11.07 12.57
C LYS A 73 -9.55 10.09 12.38
N TYR A 74 -8.50 10.50 11.66
CA TYR A 74 -7.36 9.63 11.30
C TYR A 74 -6.02 10.22 11.74
N LYS A 75 -6.04 11.03 12.80
CA LYS A 75 -4.85 11.59 13.43
C LYS A 75 -3.99 10.45 14.00
N GLY A 76 -2.74 10.34 13.53
CA GLY A 76 -1.79 9.31 13.98
C GLY A 76 -1.63 8.08 13.08
N VAL A 77 -2.31 8.01 11.93
CA VAL A 77 -1.99 7.00 10.91
C VAL A 77 -0.59 7.29 10.36
N LYS A 78 0.39 6.45 10.74
CA LYS A 78 1.82 6.60 10.43
C LYS A 78 2.18 6.30 8.98
N GLU A 79 1.35 5.50 8.30
CA GLU A 79 1.59 5.09 6.92
C GLU A 79 0.87 6.07 5.98
N TYR A 80 1.67 6.81 5.20
CA TYR A 80 1.13 7.70 4.18
C TYR A 80 0.72 6.86 2.97
N MET A 81 -0.58 6.78 2.73
CA MET A 81 -1.11 6.35 1.44
C MET A 81 -0.94 7.50 0.46
N ASP A 82 -0.24 7.23 -0.64
CA ASP A 82 -0.11 8.14 -1.78
C ASP A 82 -0.93 7.61 -2.97
N GLN A 83 -1.00 8.40 -4.04
CA GLN A 83 -1.77 8.04 -5.23
C GLN A 83 -1.20 6.81 -5.96
N GLU A 84 0.12 6.62 -5.91
CA GLU A 84 0.80 5.52 -6.61
C GLU A 84 0.51 4.19 -5.91
N ARG A 85 0.69 4.12 -4.59
CA ARG A 85 0.34 2.97 -3.74
C ARG A 85 -1.13 2.62 -3.86
N ALA A 86 -2.00 3.63 -3.88
CA ALA A 86 -3.44 3.43 -4.07
C ALA A 86 -3.75 2.76 -5.42
N ARG A 87 -3.08 3.21 -6.50
CA ARG A 87 -3.20 2.60 -7.85
C ARG A 87 -2.63 1.20 -7.92
N LYS A 88 -1.42 0.97 -7.38
CA LYS A 88 -0.77 -0.34 -7.37
C LYS A 88 -1.67 -1.40 -6.72
N LEU A 89 -2.25 -1.08 -5.56
CA LEU A 89 -3.20 -1.96 -4.88
C LEU A 89 -4.51 -2.13 -5.66
N GLN A 90 -5.01 -1.10 -6.33
CA GLN A 90 -6.18 -1.22 -7.21
C GLN A 90 -5.96 -2.16 -8.40
N LEU A 91 -4.72 -2.33 -8.87
CA LEU A 91 -4.37 -3.27 -9.94
C LEU A 91 -4.32 -4.73 -9.47
N VAL A 92 -4.31 -4.98 -8.15
CA VAL A 92 -4.31 -6.35 -7.62
C VAL A 92 -5.65 -7.02 -7.96
N PRO A 93 -5.67 -8.18 -8.62
CA PRO A 93 -6.91 -8.85 -8.99
C PRO A 93 -7.82 -9.10 -7.78
N GLY A 94 -9.08 -8.67 -7.87
CA GLY A 94 -10.03 -8.81 -6.77
C GLY A 94 -9.84 -7.83 -5.60
N TRP A 95 -8.88 -6.91 -5.68
CA TRP A 95 -8.76 -5.81 -4.72
C TRP A 95 -9.84 -4.74 -4.95
N LYS A 96 -10.41 -4.26 -3.85
CA LYS A 96 -11.51 -3.26 -3.85
C LYS A 96 -11.37 -2.36 -2.63
N TRP A 97 -11.36 -1.05 -2.85
CA TRP A 97 -11.27 -0.05 -1.77
C TRP A 97 -12.62 0.15 -1.09
N ASP A 98 -13.69 0.25 -1.87
CA ASP A 98 -15.07 0.37 -1.40
C ASP A 98 -16.03 -0.50 -2.25
N MET A 99 -17.21 -0.82 -1.72
CA MET A 99 -18.32 -1.36 -2.50
C MET A 99 -18.79 -0.38 -3.59
N ARG A 100 -18.54 0.93 -3.43
CA ARG A 100 -18.84 1.95 -4.45
C ARG A 100 -18.03 1.77 -5.74
N ASP A 101 -16.84 1.17 -5.68
CA ASP A 101 -16.01 0.87 -6.85
C ASP A 101 -16.63 -0.22 -7.75
N LEU A 102 -17.57 -1.02 -7.20
CA LEU A 102 -18.29 -2.03 -7.97
C LEU A 102 -19.21 -1.43 -9.04
N LYS A 103 -19.63 -0.15 -8.89
CA LYS A 103 -20.50 0.53 -9.85
C LYS A 103 -19.75 1.11 -11.06
N LEU A 104 -18.41 1.21 -11.00
CA LEU A 104 -17.59 1.78 -12.08
C LEU A 104 -16.93 0.72 -12.97
N SER A 105 -17.01 -0.56 -12.61
CA SER A 105 -16.51 -1.68 -13.43
C SER A 105 -17.60 -2.31 -14.31
N ILE A 106 -18.76 -1.69 -14.41
CA ILE A 106 -19.87 -2.09 -15.27
C ILE A 106 -20.31 -0.87 -16.06
N TYR A 107 -19.56 -0.50 -17.09
CA TYR A 107 -20.03 0.27 -18.26
C TYR A 107 -19.03 0.11 -19.40
#